data_AF-A0A0K8PZX6-F1
#
_entry.id   AF-A0A0K8PZX6-F1
#
_cell.length_a   1.000
_cell.length_b   1.000
_cell.length_c   1.000
_cell.angle_alpha   90.00
_cell.angle_beta   90.00
_cell.angle_gamma   90.00
#
_symmetry.space_group_name_H-M   'P 1'
#
loop_
_entity.id
_entity.type
_entity.pdbx_description
1 polymer ?
#
loop_
_entity_poly.entity_id
_entity_poly.type
_entity_poly.pdbx_seq_one_letter_code
_entity_poly.pdbx_strand_id
1 'polypeptide(L)'
;MGLSYLGAAVAFRAAENAPTRVAGVVMSGYSFLVAPDVLNRWLTGFTRMAARQQRARDHFVQLHGKKWEKLLTATFDEIADGCLRLPGADELKRFEAPVQLVNGALLQNERNAIGPAAASGADVAVVAGAGHVVPVDAPRVFAATVEEFADRIDAGHTAFHERRRAADRAAQTEISAGEGEEAEETTHV
;
A
#
# COMPACT_ATOMS: atom_id res chain seq x y z
N MET A 1 -1.76 -9.17 2.98
CA MET A 1 -0.54 -8.68 2.30
C MET A 1 -0.79 -8.63 0.81
N GLY A 2 -0.15 -7.71 0.09
CA GLY A 2 -0.27 -7.57 -1.36
C GLY A 2 1.08 -7.27 -2.00
N LEU A 3 1.37 -7.96 -3.10
CA LEU A 3 2.62 -7.83 -3.85
C LEU A 3 2.33 -7.23 -5.23
N SER A 4 3.22 -6.34 -5.68
CA SER A 4 3.08 -5.63 -6.95
C SER A 4 1.77 -4.84 -7.02
N TYR A 5 1.50 -4.21 -8.16
CA TYR A 5 0.34 -3.35 -8.35
C TYR A 5 -0.99 -4.06 -8.13
N LEU A 6 -1.13 -5.28 -8.66
CA LEU A 6 -2.38 -6.04 -8.54
C LEU A 6 -2.61 -6.51 -7.10
N GLY A 7 -1.65 -7.22 -6.51
CA GLY A 7 -1.81 -7.78 -5.17
C GLY A 7 -1.96 -6.68 -4.12
N ALA A 8 -1.21 -5.59 -4.25
CA ALA A 8 -1.30 -4.45 -3.35
C ALA A 8 -2.65 -3.72 -3.48
N ALA A 9 -3.18 -3.53 -4.69
CA ALA A 9 -4.51 -2.94 -4.88
C ALA A 9 -5.61 -3.82 -4.28
N VAL A 10 -5.58 -5.13 -4.53
CA VAL A 10 -6.55 -6.08 -3.95
C VAL A 10 -6.48 -6.07 -2.42
N ALA A 11 -5.29 -6.17 -1.84
CA ALA A 11 -5.13 -6.16 -0.38
C ALA A 11 -5.61 -4.85 0.25
N PHE A 12 -5.30 -3.71 -0.36
CA PHE A 12 -5.73 -2.40 0.12
C PHE A 12 -7.26 -2.26 0.07
N ARG A 13 -7.89 -2.57 -1.07
CA ARG A 13 -9.35 -2.46 -1.25
C ARG A 13 -10.13 -3.46 -0.40
N ALA A 14 -9.61 -4.67 -0.20
CA ALA A 14 -10.23 -5.65 0.68
C ALA A 14 -10.26 -5.15 2.13
N ALA A 15 -9.16 -4.55 2.58
CA ALA A 15 -9.05 -3.96 3.91
C ALA A 15 -9.90 -2.68 4.06
N GLU A 16 -9.99 -1.85 3.02
CA GLU A 16 -10.85 -0.65 2.98
C GLU A 16 -12.33 -0.99 3.24
N ASN A 17 -12.81 -2.11 2.68
CA ASN A 17 -14.19 -2.56 2.83
C ASN A 17 -14.47 -3.30 4.15
N ALA A 18 -13.44 -3.60 4.95
CA ALA A 18 -13.56 -4.33 6.20
C ALA A 18 -12.46 -3.95 7.21
N PRO A 19 -12.33 -2.66 7.58
CA PRO A 19 -11.18 -2.17 8.35
C PRO A 19 -11.07 -2.82 9.74
N THR A 20 -12.20 -3.21 10.34
CA THR A 20 -12.22 -3.89 11.65
C THR A 20 -11.86 -5.38 11.60
N ARG A 21 -11.68 -5.95 10.41
CA ARG A 21 -11.33 -7.37 10.20
C ARG A 21 -9.87 -7.59 9.83
N VAL A 22 -9.10 -6.52 9.72
CA VAL A 22 -7.68 -6.56 9.35
C VAL A 22 -6.87 -5.84 10.42
N ALA A 23 -5.81 -6.48 10.91
CA ALA A 23 -4.88 -5.85 11.84
C ALA A 23 -4.00 -4.81 11.13
N GLY A 24 -3.74 -5.00 9.83
CA GLY A 24 -2.99 -4.07 8.99
C GLY A 24 -2.78 -4.62 7.58
N VAL A 25 -2.22 -3.79 6.71
CA VAL A 25 -1.94 -4.11 5.31
C VAL A 25 -0.46 -3.95 5.01
N VAL A 26 0.19 -5.00 4.52
CA VAL A 26 1.53 -4.92 3.96
C VAL A 26 1.43 -4.87 2.44
N MET A 27 2.06 -3.87 1.83
CA MET A 27 2.23 -3.70 0.39
C MET A 27 3.72 -3.82 0.05
N SER A 28 4.06 -4.51 -1.03
CA SER A 28 5.45 -4.66 -1.47
C SER A 28 5.62 -4.53 -2.97
N GLY A 29 6.70 -3.90 -3.41
CA GLY A 29 6.95 -3.63 -4.82
C GLY A 29 5.91 -2.68 -5.42
N TYR A 30 5.56 -1.63 -4.67
CA TYR A 30 4.45 -0.73 -5.03
C TYR A 30 4.89 0.74 -5.01
N SER A 31 4.32 1.54 -5.92
CA SER A 31 4.52 2.99 -5.92
C SER A 31 3.20 3.71 -6.11
N PHE A 32 2.83 4.52 -5.11
CA PHE A 32 1.67 5.43 -5.14
C PHE A 32 1.81 6.59 -6.14
N LEU A 33 2.97 6.70 -6.80
CA LEU A 33 3.30 7.78 -7.74
C LEU A 33 3.14 7.37 -9.21
N VAL A 34 2.93 6.08 -9.47
CA VAL A 34 2.85 5.57 -10.84
C VAL A 34 1.45 5.76 -11.37
N ALA A 35 1.35 6.55 -12.43
CA ALA A 35 0.09 6.78 -13.13
C ALA A 35 -0.40 5.51 -13.85
N PRO A 36 -1.73 5.31 -13.98
CA PRO A 36 -2.29 4.10 -14.61
C PRO A 36 -1.78 3.84 -16.03
N ASP A 37 -1.50 4.88 -16.82
CA ASP A 37 -0.97 4.76 -18.18
C ASP A 37 0.46 4.17 -18.20
N VAL A 38 1.29 4.51 -17.20
CA VAL A 38 2.64 3.98 -17.04
C VAL A 38 2.56 2.48 -16.72
N LEU A 39 1.68 2.09 -15.80
CA LEU A 39 1.46 0.69 -15.46
C LEU A 39 0.95 -0.10 -16.67
N ASN A 40 -0.02 0.43 -17.41
CA ASN A 40 -0.54 -0.20 -18.62
C ASN A 40 0.56 -0.41 -19.67
N ARG A 41 1.51 0.53 -19.81
CA ARG A 41 2.68 0.35 -20.69
C ARG A 41 3.61 -0.76 -20.21
N TRP A 42 3.90 -0.86 -18.92
CA TRP A 42 4.74 -1.94 -18.37
C TRP A 42 4.10 -3.30 -18.56
N LEU A 43 2.82 -3.43 -18.20
CA LEU A 43 2.05 -4.65 -18.38
C LEU A 43 2.00 -5.05 -19.86
N THR A 44 1.78 -4.10 -20.78
CA THR A 44 1.81 -4.37 -22.23
C THR A 44 3.17 -4.90 -22.68
N GLY A 45 4.25 -4.37 -22.09
CA GLY A 45 5.62 -4.86 -22.30
C GLY A 45 5.78 -6.32 -21.90
N PHE A 46 5.28 -6.73 -20.73
CA PHE A 46 5.33 -8.11 -20.26
C PHE A 46 4.56 -9.06 -21.19
N THR A 47 3.36 -8.69 -21.62
CA THR A 47 2.57 -9.51 -22.56
C THR A 47 3.30 -9.68 -23.90
N ARG A 48 3.87 -8.60 -24.44
CA ARG A 48 4.66 -8.66 -25.68
C ARG A 48 5.92 -9.51 -25.54
N MET A 49 6.59 -9.43 -24.39
CA MET A 49 7.77 -10.23 -24.09
C MET A 49 7.40 -11.72 -24.02
N ALA A 50 6.35 -12.06 -23.25
CA ALA A 50 5.87 -13.44 -23.13
C ALA A 50 5.44 -14.03 -24.47
N ALA A 51 4.80 -13.24 -25.34
CA ALA A 51 4.44 -13.67 -26.70
C ALA A 51 5.66 -13.95 -27.60
N ARG A 52 6.80 -13.31 -27.34
CA ARG A 52 8.02 -13.43 -28.16
C ARG A 52 9.05 -14.41 -27.59
N GLN A 53 8.97 -14.75 -26.31
CA GLN A 53 9.92 -15.63 -25.64
C GLN A 53 9.26 -16.97 -25.29
N GLN A 54 9.58 -18.00 -26.07
CA GLN A 54 9.02 -19.34 -25.90
C GLN A 54 9.13 -19.86 -24.46
N ARG A 55 10.30 -19.70 -23.83
CA ARG A 55 10.53 -20.12 -22.44
C ARG A 55 9.58 -19.43 -21.45
N ALA A 56 9.33 -18.13 -21.62
CA ALA A 56 8.42 -17.40 -20.76
C ALA A 56 6.97 -17.88 -20.97
N ARG A 57 6.55 -18.05 -22.23
CA ARG A 57 5.23 -18.57 -22.59
C ARG A 57 4.98 -19.95 -21.97
N ASP A 58 5.91 -20.88 -22.12
CA ASP A 58 5.77 -22.24 -21.58
C ASP A 58 5.66 -22.22 -20.06
N HIS A 59 6.43 -21.35 -19.40
CA HIS A 59 6.34 -21.15 -17.96
C HIS A 59 4.98 -20.58 -17.52
N PHE A 60 4.44 -19.58 -18.22
CA PHE A 60 3.10 -19.05 -17.94
C PHE A 60 2.00 -20.11 -18.15
N VAL A 61 2.10 -20.92 -19.20
CA VAL A 61 1.17 -22.04 -19.44
C VAL A 61 1.26 -23.09 -18.32
N GLN A 62 2.46 -23.38 -17.82
CA GLN A 62 2.63 -24.31 -16.70
C GLN A 62 1.99 -23.77 -15.41
N LEU A 63 2.17 -22.48 -15.11
CA LEU A 63 1.66 -21.87 -13.87
C LEU A 63 0.16 -21.60 -13.89
N HIS A 64 -0.38 -21.12 -15.01
CA HIS A 64 -1.74 -20.57 -15.09
C HIS A 64 -2.63 -21.28 -16.12
N GLY A 65 -2.09 -22.32 -16.79
CA GLY A 65 -2.77 -23.02 -17.87
C GLY A 65 -2.86 -22.21 -19.16
N LYS A 66 -3.56 -22.76 -20.14
CA LYS A 66 -3.72 -22.16 -21.48
C LYS A 66 -4.48 -20.82 -21.49
N LYS A 67 -5.11 -20.43 -20.38
CA LYS A 67 -5.91 -19.21 -20.25
C LYS A 67 -5.12 -18.00 -19.71
N TRP A 68 -3.81 -18.14 -19.49
CA TRP A 68 -2.97 -17.09 -18.90
C TRP A 68 -3.04 -15.75 -19.65
N GLU A 69 -3.09 -15.77 -20.99
CA GLU A 69 -3.20 -14.55 -21.80
C GLU A 69 -4.51 -13.82 -21.51
N LYS A 70 -5.63 -14.54 -21.43
CA LYS A 70 -6.94 -13.97 -21.11
C LYS A 70 -6.97 -13.37 -19.71
N LEU A 71 -6.32 -14.03 -18.74
CA LEU A 71 -6.22 -13.54 -17.36
C LEU A 71 -5.46 -12.21 -17.31
N LEU A 72 -4.32 -12.12 -18.00
CA LEU A 72 -3.55 -10.89 -18.07
C LEU A 72 -4.38 -9.78 -18.75
N THR A 73 -4.98 -10.04 -19.91
CA THR A 73 -5.80 -9.03 -20.63
C THR A 73 -6.97 -8.52 -19.79
N ALA A 74 -7.64 -9.39 -19.04
CA ALA A 74 -8.76 -8.98 -18.17
C ALA A 74 -8.32 -7.99 -17.08
N THR A 75 -7.13 -8.17 -16.50
CA THR A 75 -6.59 -7.20 -15.53
C THR A 75 -6.33 -5.82 -16.16
N PHE A 76 -5.96 -5.75 -17.44
CA PHE A 76 -5.85 -4.44 -18.12
C PHE A 76 -7.20 -3.79 -18.30
N ASP A 77 -8.20 -4.58 -18.72
CA ASP A 77 -9.55 -4.08 -18.96
C ASP A 77 -10.13 -3.52 -17.65
N GLU A 78 -9.96 -4.24 -16.54
CA GLU A 78 -10.39 -3.79 -15.21
C GLU A 78 -9.65 -2.53 -14.72
N ILE A 79 -8.37 -2.36 -15.05
CA ILE A 79 -7.66 -1.11 -14.73
C ILE A 79 -8.16 0.04 -15.61
N ALA A 80 -8.42 -0.23 -16.88
CA ALA A 80 -8.81 0.77 -17.87
C ALA A 80 -10.25 1.28 -17.67
N ASP A 81 -11.18 0.39 -17.30
CA ASP A 81 -12.57 0.74 -17.03
C ASP A 81 -12.81 1.23 -15.60
N GLY A 82 -11.78 1.16 -14.74
CA GLY A 82 -11.80 1.62 -13.36
C GLY A 82 -12.42 0.63 -12.37
N CYS A 83 -12.72 -0.60 -12.78
CA CYS A 83 -13.12 -1.68 -11.88
C CYS A 83 -12.00 -1.99 -10.85
N LEU A 84 -10.76 -2.11 -11.31
CA LEU A 84 -9.56 -2.25 -10.47
C LEU A 84 -8.89 -0.89 -10.27
N ARG A 85 -9.17 -0.27 -9.12
CA ARG A 85 -8.56 1.01 -8.73
C ARG A 85 -7.29 0.83 -7.91
N LEU A 86 -6.16 1.28 -8.46
CA LEU A 86 -4.90 1.37 -7.73
C LEU A 86 -5.01 2.41 -6.60
N PRO A 87 -4.57 2.08 -5.37
CA PRO A 87 -4.60 3.02 -4.26
C PRO A 87 -3.60 4.18 -4.49
N GLY A 88 -4.09 5.41 -4.31
CA GLY A 88 -3.28 6.64 -4.32
C GLY A 88 -2.82 7.08 -2.92
N ALA A 89 -1.86 8.01 -2.87
CA ALA A 89 -1.34 8.55 -1.61
C ALA A 89 -2.42 9.23 -0.74
N ASP A 90 -3.41 9.89 -1.36
CA ASP A 90 -4.51 10.52 -0.62
C ASP A 90 -5.54 9.52 -0.07
N GLU A 91 -5.60 8.31 -0.64
CA GLU A 91 -6.39 7.21 -0.07
C GLU A 91 -5.67 6.63 1.15
N LEU A 92 -4.34 6.52 1.10
CA LEU A 92 -3.52 6.09 2.24
C LEU A 92 -3.68 7.01 3.46
N LYS A 93 -3.76 8.33 3.27
CA LYS A 93 -3.99 9.29 4.37
C LYS A 93 -5.29 9.05 5.15
N ARG A 94 -6.33 8.58 4.47
CA ARG A 94 -7.68 8.35 5.02
C ARG A 94 -7.91 6.89 5.40
N PHE A 95 -6.88 6.06 5.29
CA PHE A 95 -7.01 4.64 5.54
C PHE A 95 -7.12 4.36 7.04
N GLU A 96 -8.13 3.57 7.42
CA GLU A 96 -8.52 3.33 8.81
C GLU A 96 -7.85 2.09 9.44
N ALA A 97 -6.74 1.63 8.87
CA ALA A 97 -5.94 0.56 9.42
C ALA A 97 -4.43 0.84 9.24
N PRO A 98 -3.55 0.22 10.02
CA PRO A 98 -2.10 0.27 9.79
C PRO A 98 -1.73 -0.20 8.38
N VAL A 99 -0.81 0.54 7.73
CA VAL A 99 -0.25 0.15 6.42
C VAL A 99 1.26 0.18 6.49
N GLN A 100 1.90 -0.86 5.96
CA GLN A 100 3.33 -0.91 5.71
C GLN A 100 3.63 -1.00 4.21
N LEU A 101 4.55 -0.17 3.72
CA LEU A 101 5.14 -0.27 2.40
C LEU A 101 6.58 -0.80 2.50
N VAL A 102 6.81 -1.99 1.95
CA VAL A 102 8.12 -2.65 1.93
C VAL A 102 8.62 -2.76 0.49
N ASN A 103 9.53 -1.88 0.09
CA ASN A 103 10.04 -1.85 -1.28
C ASN A 103 11.52 -2.24 -1.38
N GLY A 104 11.91 -2.68 -2.57
CA GLY A 104 13.30 -2.94 -2.89
C GLY A 104 14.07 -1.67 -3.22
N ALA A 105 15.36 -1.67 -2.91
CA ALA A 105 16.26 -0.57 -3.20
C ALA A 105 16.70 -0.49 -4.67
N LEU A 106 16.37 -1.43 -5.56
CA LEU A 106 16.90 -1.42 -6.93
C LEU A 106 16.08 -0.55 -7.90
N LEU A 107 14.76 -0.46 -7.74
CA LEU A 107 13.89 0.28 -8.65
C LEU A 107 13.63 1.71 -8.17
N GLN A 108 13.98 2.70 -9.00
CA GLN A 108 13.90 4.12 -8.64
C GLN A 108 12.48 4.55 -8.26
N ASN A 109 11.46 4.12 -9.01
CA ASN A 109 10.06 4.53 -8.75
C ASN A 109 9.53 4.00 -7.42
N GLU A 110 10.02 2.85 -6.97
CA GLU A 110 9.66 2.25 -5.68
C GLU A 110 10.41 2.91 -4.53
N ARG A 111 11.69 3.25 -4.73
CA ARG A 111 12.45 4.08 -3.78
C ARG A 111 11.79 5.44 -3.57
N ASN A 112 11.41 6.10 -4.66
CA ASN A 112 10.81 7.44 -4.63
C ASN A 112 9.42 7.45 -3.95
N ALA A 113 8.74 6.29 -3.89
CA ALA A 113 7.44 6.17 -3.23
C ALA A 113 7.51 6.23 -1.70
N ILE A 114 8.69 5.98 -1.11
CA ILE A 114 8.86 5.80 0.34
C ILE A 114 8.56 7.09 1.12
N GLY A 115 9.14 8.21 0.70
CA GLY A 115 8.90 9.51 1.35
C GLY A 115 7.41 9.88 1.37
N PRO A 116 6.74 9.93 0.21
CA PRO A 116 5.31 10.22 0.14
C PRO A 116 4.42 9.23 0.91
N ALA A 117 4.76 7.94 0.93
CA ALA A 117 4.03 6.94 1.71
C ALA A 117 4.17 7.19 3.22
N ALA A 118 5.38 7.44 3.70
CA ALA A 118 5.63 7.78 5.11
C ALA A 118 4.90 9.06 5.52
N ALA A 119 4.97 10.12 4.69
CA ALA A 119 4.26 11.37 4.91
C ALA A 119 2.73 11.20 4.89
N SER A 120 2.22 10.14 4.25
CA SER A 120 0.80 9.81 4.21
C SER A 120 0.37 8.86 5.35
N GLY A 121 1.28 8.50 6.26
CA GLY A 121 0.99 7.70 7.44
C GLY A 121 1.21 6.19 7.29
N ALA A 122 1.93 5.74 6.26
CA ALA A 122 2.41 4.36 6.19
C ALA A 122 3.70 4.19 6.99
N ASP A 123 3.85 3.01 7.57
CA ASP A 123 5.14 2.46 7.93
C ASP A 123 5.92 2.09 6.68
N VAL A 124 7.23 2.33 6.65
CA VAL A 124 8.03 2.14 5.45
C VAL A 124 9.30 1.36 5.72
N ALA A 125 9.68 0.50 4.79
CA ALA A 125 10.95 -0.21 4.79
C ALA A 125 11.52 -0.27 3.37
N VAL A 126 12.84 -0.11 3.27
CA VAL A 126 13.57 -0.24 2.01
C VAL A 126 14.60 -1.35 2.16
N VAL A 127 14.46 -2.40 1.36
CA VAL A 127 15.32 -3.57 1.44
C VAL A 127 16.48 -3.44 0.44
N ALA A 128 17.68 -3.30 0.98
CA ALA A 128 18.91 -3.23 0.20
C ALA A 128 19.10 -4.50 -0.64
N GLY A 129 19.50 -4.34 -1.90
CA GLY A 129 19.74 -5.45 -2.83
C GLY A 129 18.48 -6.10 -3.41
N ALA A 130 17.27 -5.71 -2.98
CA ALA A 130 16.02 -6.23 -3.54
C ALA A 130 15.45 -5.34 -4.65
N GLY A 131 14.79 -5.94 -5.64
CA GLY A 131 14.03 -5.27 -6.69
C GLY A 131 12.53 -5.26 -6.40
N HIS A 132 11.73 -5.42 -7.47
CA HIS A 132 10.26 -5.37 -7.41
C HIS A 132 9.66 -6.46 -6.51
N VAL A 133 10.30 -7.63 -6.46
CA VAL A 133 9.74 -8.83 -5.84
C VAL A 133 10.48 -9.12 -4.54
N VAL A 134 10.41 -8.18 -3.58
CA VAL A 134 11.15 -8.22 -2.32
C VAL A 134 11.04 -9.55 -1.56
N PRO A 135 9.86 -10.19 -1.46
CA PRO A 135 9.75 -11.49 -0.77
C PRO A 135 10.56 -12.62 -1.44
N VAL A 136 10.88 -12.48 -2.73
CA VAL A 136 11.71 -13.43 -3.48
C VAL A 136 13.17 -13.03 -3.44
N ASP A 137 13.47 -11.75 -3.61
CA ASP A 137 14.85 -11.24 -3.67
C ASP A 137 15.55 -11.29 -2.30
N ALA A 138 14.81 -11.03 -1.22
CA ALA A 138 15.34 -10.95 0.15
C ALA A 138 14.36 -11.54 1.19
N PRO A 139 14.04 -12.85 1.10
CA PRO A 139 12.94 -13.47 1.86
C PRO A 139 13.07 -13.30 3.37
N ARG A 140 14.29 -13.46 3.92
CA ARG A 140 14.54 -13.35 5.37
C ARG A 140 14.35 -11.92 5.88
N VAL A 141 14.83 -10.94 5.12
CA VAL A 141 14.69 -9.52 5.49
C VAL A 141 13.24 -9.10 5.37
N PHE A 142 12.56 -9.50 4.29
CA PHE A 142 11.13 -9.24 4.12
C PHE A 142 10.30 -9.82 5.28
N ALA A 143 10.53 -11.09 5.65
CA ALA A 143 9.82 -11.73 6.76
C ALA A 143 10.03 -10.97 8.08
N ALA A 144 11.28 -10.65 8.43
CA ALA A 144 11.60 -9.92 9.65
C ALA A 144 10.92 -8.53 9.69
N THR A 145 10.90 -7.81 8.56
CA THR A 145 10.22 -6.50 8.45
C THR A 145 8.70 -6.60 8.64
N VAL A 146 8.08 -7.69 8.18
CA VAL A 146 6.64 -7.95 8.36
C VAL A 146 6.32 -8.36 9.80
N GLU A 147 7.17 -9.19 10.41
CA GLU A 147 7.04 -9.61 11.81
C GLU A 147 7.17 -8.40 12.75
N GLU A 148 8.18 -7.54 12.55
CA GLU A 148 8.34 -6.31 13.32
C GLU A 148 7.11 -5.38 13.18
N PHE A 149 6.51 -5.31 11.99
CA PHE A 149 5.29 -4.54 11.79
C PHE A 149 4.09 -5.13 12.54
N ALA A 150 3.94 -6.46 12.54
CA ALA A 150 2.90 -7.12 13.31
C ALA A 150 3.06 -6.86 14.81
N ASP A 151 4.26 -7.00 15.36
CA ASP A 151 4.55 -6.70 16.77
C ASP A 151 4.21 -5.25 17.13
N ARG A 152 4.50 -4.31 16.22
CA ARG A 152 4.16 -2.89 16.39
C ARG A 152 2.67 -2.60 16.29
N ILE A 153 1.91 -3.39 15.53
CA ILE A 153 0.44 -3.32 15.52
C ILE A 153 -0.08 -3.72 16.90
N ASP A 154 0.36 -4.86 17.42
CA ASP A 154 -0.06 -5.38 18.72
C ASP A 154 0.30 -4.42 19.86
N ALA A 155 1.45 -3.76 19.77
CA ALA A 155 1.88 -2.73 20.72
C ALA A 155 1.19 -1.37 20.52
N GLY A 156 0.42 -1.17 19.45
CA GLY A 156 -0.21 0.12 19.15
C GLY A 156 0.79 1.22 18.81
N HIS A 157 1.91 0.90 18.16
CA HIS A 157 3.05 1.79 17.86
C HIS A 157 3.33 1.92 16.35
N THR A 158 2.28 1.83 15.52
CA THR A 158 2.38 2.09 14.07
C THR A 158 2.20 3.58 13.76
N ALA A 159 2.61 4.00 12.56
CA ALA A 159 2.37 5.38 12.10
C ALA A 159 0.87 5.76 12.16
N PHE A 160 -0.01 4.79 11.87
CA PHE A 160 -1.45 4.92 12.03
C PHE A 160 -1.87 5.23 13.47
N HIS A 161 -1.37 4.46 14.45
CA HIS A 161 -1.71 4.65 15.86
C HIS A 161 -1.22 6.00 16.39
N GLU A 162 -0.02 6.42 16.00
CA GLU A 162 0.51 7.74 16.38
C GLU A 162 -0.34 8.88 15.83
N ARG A 163 -0.75 8.79 14.56
CA ARG A 163 -1.64 9.76 13.93
C ARG A 163 -2.98 9.88 14.66
N ARG A 164 -3.58 8.75 15.05
CA ARG A 164 -4.84 8.75 15.83
C ARG A 164 -4.66 9.38 17.20
N ARG A 165 -3.62 8.99 17.94
CA ARG A 165 -3.29 9.61 19.24
C ARG A 165 -3.08 11.12 19.12
N ALA A 166 -2.44 11.59 18.05
CA ALA A 166 -2.25 13.02 17.81
C ALA A 166 -3.58 13.74 17.53
N ALA A 167 -4.47 13.15 16.73
CA ALA A 167 -5.78 13.70 16.45
C ALA A 167 -6.66 13.77 17.71
N ASP A 168 -6.65 12.72 18.53
CA ASP A 168 -7.41 12.67 19.79
C ASP A 168 -6.95 13.77 20.77
N ARG A 169 -5.63 13.99 20.87
CA ARG A 169 -5.08 15.10 21.69
C ARG A 169 -5.47 16.47 21.16
N ALA A 170 -5.50 16.67 19.84
CA ALA A 170 -5.91 17.93 19.24
C ALA A 170 -7.38 18.24 19.54
N ALA A 171 -8.26 17.24 19.36
CA ALA A 171 -9.68 17.38 19.66
C ALA A 171 -9.95 17.70 21.14
N GLN A 172 -9.24 17.06 22.07
CA GLN A 172 -9.36 17.37 23.50
C GLN A 172 -8.91 18.79 23.84
N THR A 173 -7.89 19.30 23.14
CA THR A 173 -7.40 20.67 23.34
C THR A 173 -8.45 21.69 22.90
N GLU A 174 -9.07 21.48 21.74
CA GLU A 174 -10.13 22.35 21.21
C GLU A 174 -11.37 22.38 22.11
N ILE A 175 -11.78 21.23 22.67
CA ILE A 175 -12.89 21.15 23.63
C ILE A 175 -12.56 21.95 24.90
N SER A 176 -11.36 21.77 25.46
CA SER A 176 -10.95 22.49 26.68
C SER A 176 -10.82 24.01 26.47
N ALA A 177 -10.53 24.47 25.26
CA ALA A 177 -10.47 25.89 24.93
C ALA A 177 -11.89 26.49 24.80
N GLY A 178 -12.84 25.76 24.20
CA GLY A 178 -14.23 26.21 24.08
C GLY A 178 -14.98 26.27 25.42
N GLU A 179 -14.72 25.32 26.33
CA GLU A 179 -15.28 25.35 27.69
C GLU A 179 -14.71 26.50 28.56
N GLY A 180 -13.50 26.96 28.24
CA GLY A 180 -12.87 28.12 28.89
C GLY A 180 -13.48 29.47 28.47
N GLU A 181 -13.88 29.61 27.21
CA GLU A 181 -14.53 30.82 26.70
C GLU A 181 -15.99 30.97 27.19
N GLU A 182 -16.77 29.89 27.27
CA GLU A 182 -18.14 29.93 27.80
C GLU A 182 -18.20 30.26 29.32
N ALA A 183 -17.16 29.92 30.07
CA ALA A 183 -17.05 30.24 31.49
C ALA A 183 -16.70 31.72 31.77
N GLU A 184 -15.96 32.38 30.87
CA GLU A 184 -15.69 33.83 30.99
C GLU A 184 -16.91 34.69 30.62
N GLU A 185 -17.75 34.25 29.69
CA GLU A 185 -18.92 35.02 29.23
C GLU A 185 -20.08 35.03 30.24
N THR A 186 -20.11 34.09 31.19
CA THR A 186 -21.14 33.99 32.24
C THR A 186 -20.83 34.76 33.53
N THR A 187 -19.67 35.40 33.64
CA THR A 187 -19.26 36.14 34.86
C THR A 187 -19.53 37.66 34.78
N HIS A 188 -20.14 38.14 33.70
CA HIS A 188 -20.56 39.53 33.51
C HIS A 188 -22.06 39.68 33.32
N VAL A 189 -22.85 39.40 34.37
CA VAL A 189 -24.24 39.88 34.50
C VAL A 189 -24.47 40.38 35.93
#